data_AF-A0A970TS73-F1
#
_entry.id   AF-A0A970TS73-F1
#
_cell.length_a   1.000
_cell.length_b   1.000
_cell.length_c   1.000
_cell.angle_alpha   90.00
_cell.angle_beta   90.00
_cell.angle_gamma   90.00
#
_symmetry.space_group_name_H-M   'P 1'
#
loop_
_entity.id
_entity.type
_entity.pdbx_description
1 polymer ?
#
loop_
_entity_poly.entity_id
_entity_poly.type
_entity_poly.pdbx_seq_one_letter_code
_entity_poly.pdbx_strand_id
1 'polypeptide(L)'
;MIIYGGSIKEAINKGMKIYKCEANDLRIHTIKEPRLVLFGLIKKEGKYRVELARAKRKEACQDKNKDSCVDGYIEIVSGKAMVADPVGDGYYAAIDPANPNVDIYLNGNKINSVSVVTQKDTIELRPVVREAVTEVNAQLSRDKMKAILTVTKTPGKQYYLEDAPKTRLLKVSLGCKETPAPDVTMEQCIQELEKIKVALKFIDKNAIKKLLEQPDGGSAVVAEGIYPIDGRASRVKYLFESNKIRNPAFETDDKVDLLDHTILPTVEVGQVLAVKEILAIPGRDGETVTGETVKAKPVKETPFRAGKGTMLLDRDTKIVASCSGRPMLRNGMVSVLPLLVIPGDVNPETGNINFNGDVHIKGSVMDNLKVIADGDIIVSGNVLQANLIAKGSIDIAGNIISSKITAGTAVINNLCILPIIKQVLDIVNNDFFDANSEVWLSGYRKMMERHPVMYSERRQRIEGLVKDMKCMARLLPDEDYVLIKGILEEISIIYAAGNLVNAGQIKRLKGRIQEYLANTLSAEGGDADIRLRYAQNSIIQASGDILVLGRGTYQTDIIAEEVIRFMKPSSVVLGGTLIAGKRMSMGIVGSPYGITTHCKVLDKNGKIDAVRLYSNTVITVNNKRKIV
;
A
#
# COMPACT_ATOMS: atom_id res chain seq x y z
N MET A 1 48.92 -26.43 -57.30
CA MET A 1 48.49 -26.85 -55.94
C MET A 1 47.99 -25.65 -55.15
N ILE A 2 47.06 -25.81 -54.20
CA ILE A 2 46.59 -24.71 -53.34
C ILE A 2 47.32 -24.75 -52.00
N ILE A 3 47.83 -23.60 -51.55
CA ILE A 3 48.53 -23.40 -50.29
C ILE A 3 47.86 -22.26 -49.50
N TYR A 4 47.69 -22.47 -48.20
CA TYR A 4 47.21 -21.44 -47.26
C TYR A 4 48.39 -20.84 -46.48
N GLY A 5 48.36 -19.53 -46.28
CA GLY A 5 49.42 -18.82 -45.55
C GLY A 5 49.11 -17.36 -45.28
N GLY A 6 49.88 -16.76 -44.37
CA GLY A 6 49.69 -15.37 -43.93
C GLY A 6 50.26 -14.32 -44.88
N SER A 7 51.00 -14.73 -45.93
CA SER A 7 51.55 -13.87 -46.98
C SER A 7 51.95 -14.66 -48.24
N ILE A 8 52.16 -13.97 -49.36
CA ILE A 8 52.69 -14.58 -50.62
C ILE A 8 54.07 -15.21 -50.38
N LYS A 9 54.94 -14.56 -49.60
CA LYS A 9 56.30 -15.04 -49.30
C LYS A 9 56.30 -16.39 -48.59
N GLU A 10 55.34 -16.58 -47.68
CA GLU A 10 55.15 -17.83 -46.98
C GLU A 10 54.64 -18.95 -47.91
N ALA A 11 53.76 -18.60 -48.86
CA ALA A 11 53.29 -19.52 -49.89
C ALA A 11 54.41 -19.95 -50.86
N ILE A 12 55.33 -19.05 -51.23
CA ILE A 12 56.55 -19.39 -52.01
C ILE A 12 57.40 -20.41 -51.26
N ASN A 13 57.71 -20.16 -49.99
CA ASN A 13 58.55 -21.06 -49.19
C ASN A 13 57.94 -22.46 -49.02
N LYS A 14 56.62 -22.54 -48.79
CA LYS A 14 55.90 -23.83 -48.74
C LYS A 14 55.90 -24.50 -50.12
N GLY A 15 55.72 -23.74 -51.20
CA GLY A 15 55.82 -24.23 -52.57
C GLY A 15 57.18 -24.82 -52.92
N MET A 16 58.28 -24.13 -52.57
CA MET A 16 59.65 -24.60 -52.80
C MET A 16 59.95 -25.91 -52.09
N LYS A 17 59.52 -26.06 -50.82
CA LYS A 17 59.71 -27.32 -50.07
C LYS A 17 58.98 -28.49 -50.71
N ILE A 18 57.77 -28.27 -51.22
CA ILE A 18 56.92 -29.33 -51.76
C ILE A 18 57.38 -29.73 -53.16
N TYR A 19 57.71 -28.77 -54.00
CA TYR A 19 58.17 -29.02 -55.37
C TYR A 19 59.68 -29.25 -55.51
N LYS A 20 60.44 -29.06 -54.41
CA LYS A 20 61.92 -29.17 -54.36
C LYS A 20 62.61 -28.35 -55.47
N CYS A 21 62.15 -27.12 -55.67
CA CYS A 21 62.67 -26.18 -56.67
C CYS A 21 62.97 -24.82 -56.04
N GLU A 22 63.63 -23.94 -56.79
CA GLU A 22 63.89 -22.57 -56.35
C GLU A 22 62.65 -21.67 -56.57
N ALA A 23 62.64 -20.50 -55.93
CA ALA A 23 61.50 -19.58 -55.95
C ALA A 23 61.16 -19.09 -57.37
N ASN A 24 62.16 -18.97 -58.25
CA ASN A 24 62.00 -18.49 -59.62
C ASN A 24 61.29 -19.51 -60.54
N ASP A 25 61.25 -20.78 -60.15
CA ASP A 25 60.59 -21.85 -60.90
C ASP A 25 59.10 -21.99 -60.55
N LEU A 26 58.55 -21.10 -59.69
CA LEU A 26 57.17 -21.15 -59.22
C LEU A 26 56.38 -19.94 -59.70
N ARG A 27 55.20 -20.18 -60.27
CA ARG A 27 54.17 -19.15 -60.49
C ARG A 27 53.13 -19.22 -59.38
N ILE A 28 52.84 -18.07 -58.78
CA ILE A 28 51.86 -17.95 -57.69
C ILE A 28 50.75 -17.00 -58.06
N HIS A 29 49.51 -17.47 -57.93
CA HIS A 29 48.29 -16.69 -58.09
C HIS A 29 47.58 -16.56 -56.74
N THR A 30 47.36 -15.33 -56.29
CA THR A 30 46.55 -15.07 -55.10
C THR A 30 45.07 -15.29 -55.43
N ILE A 31 44.45 -16.30 -54.83
CA ILE A 31 43.01 -16.54 -54.96
C ILE A 31 42.25 -15.66 -53.95
N LYS A 32 42.78 -15.53 -52.73
CA LYS A 32 42.19 -14.71 -51.69
C LYS A 32 43.27 -14.16 -50.77
N GLU A 33 43.30 -12.85 -50.58
CA GLU A 33 44.25 -12.23 -49.67
C GLU A 33 43.90 -12.52 -48.19
N PRO A 34 44.91 -12.63 -47.31
CA PRO A 34 44.69 -12.75 -45.88
C PRO A 34 44.00 -11.49 -45.37
N ARG A 35 43.02 -11.65 -44.47
CA ARG A 35 42.26 -10.54 -43.91
C ARG A 35 42.21 -10.65 -42.39
N LEU A 36 42.24 -9.49 -41.75
CA LEU A 36 41.97 -9.37 -40.33
C LEU A 36 40.46 -9.35 -40.11
N VAL A 37 40.00 -10.11 -39.14
CA VAL A 37 38.59 -10.21 -38.75
C VAL A 37 38.52 -9.96 -37.24
N LEU A 38 37.37 -9.49 -36.73
CA LEU A 38 37.18 -9.12 -35.33
C LEU A 38 38.12 -7.97 -34.88
N PHE A 39 37.86 -6.75 -35.35
CA PHE A 39 38.59 -5.52 -34.95
C PHE A 39 40.12 -5.64 -34.96
N GLY A 40 40.68 -6.37 -35.94
CA GLY A 40 42.14 -6.49 -36.09
C GLY A 40 42.80 -7.60 -35.27
N LEU A 41 42.06 -8.35 -34.44
CA LEU A 41 42.62 -9.31 -33.49
C LEU A 41 42.82 -10.73 -34.04
N ILE A 42 42.09 -11.13 -35.11
CA ILE A 42 42.17 -12.50 -35.65
C ILE A 42 42.57 -12.44 -37.14
N LYS A 43 43.73 -13.03 -37.47
CA LYS A 43 44.24 -13.10 -38.84
C LYS A 43 43.76 -14.37 -39.54
N LYS A 44 42.90 -14.24 -40.56
CA LYS A 44 42.58 -15.33 -41.47
C LYS A 44 43.61 -15.39 -42.60
N GLU A 45 44.18 -16.58 -42.80
CA GLU A 45 45.15 -16.83 -43.87
C GLU A 45 44.56 -16.62 -45.26
N GLY A 46 45.42 -16.20 -46.18
CA GLY A 46 45.12 -16.12 -47.60
C GLY A 46 45.19 -17.49 -48.27
N LYS A 47 44.60 -17.59 -49.46
CA LYS A 47 44.58 -18.80 -50.29
C LYS A 47 45.34 -18.51 -51.58
N TYR A 48 46.38 -19.29 -51.86
CA TYR A 48 47.29 -19.12 -52.99
C TYR A 48 47.33 -20.37 -53.85
N ARG A 49 47.40 -20.22 -55.17
CA ARG A 49 47.63 -21.31 -56.13
C ARG A 49 49.07 -21.24 -56.63
N VAL A 50 49.83 -22.31 -56.42
CA VAL A 50 51.25 -22.41 -56.80
C VAL A 50 51.41 -23.47 -57.89
N GLU A 51 52.12 -23.12 -58.96
CA GLU A 51 52.35 -23.98 -60.14
C GLU A 51 53.83 -23.92 -60.56
N LEU A 52 54.36 -25.02 -61.10
CA LEU A 52 55.76 -25.09 -61.58
C LEU A 52 55.86 -24.45 -62.97
N ALA A 53 56.71 -23.44 -63.13
CA ALA A 53 56.99 -22.80 -64.40
C ALA A 53 57.97 -23.68 -65.21
N ARG A 54 57.47 -24.51 -66.13
CA ARG A 54 58.35 -25.29 -67.03
C ARG A 54 59.14 -24.37 -67.96
N ALA A 55 60.47 -24.54 -67.95
CA ALA A 55 61.43 -23.88 -68.81
C ALA A 55 61.29 -24.28 -70.29
N LYS A 56 61.48 -23.30 -71.18
CA LYS A 56 61.61 -23.46 -72.64
C LYS A 56 62.91 -24.22 -72.95
N ARG A 57 62.84 -25.36 -73.64
CA ARG A 57 63.97 -25.94 -74.39
C ARG A 57 63.97 -25.37 -75.81
N LYS A 58 65.10 -24.80 -76.22
CA LYS A 58 65.47 -24.54 -77.61
C LYS A 58 65.94 -25.86 -78.23
N GLU A 59 65.44 -26.19 -79.42
CA GLU A 59 66.19 -26.97 -80.40
C GLU A 59 65.69 -26.54 -81.79
N ALA A 60 66.67 -26.25 -82.65
CA ALA A 60 66.50 -25.84 -84.03
C ALA A 60 66.74 -27.06 -84.92
N CYS A 61 65.99 -27.19 -86.02
CA CYS A 61 66.51 -27.28 -87.39
C CYS A 61 65.42 -27.70 -88.39
N GLN A 62 65.11 -26.77 -89.29
CA GLN A 62 64.91 -26.88 -90.73
C GLN A 62 64.06 -28.02 -91.34
N ASP A 63 62.92 -27.56 -91.87
CA ASP A 63 62.36 -27.77 -93.22
C ASP A 63 62.44 -29.15 -93.89
N LYS A 64 61.24 -29.64 -94.24
CA LYS A 64 60.88 -29.94 -95.63
C LYS A 64 59.35 -30.00 -95.80
N ASN A 65 58.86 -29.19 -96.74
CA ASN A 65 57.51 -29.09 -97.31
C ASN A 65 56.56 -30.29 -97.12
N LYS A 66 55.37 -30.01 -96.59
CA LYS A 66 54.11 -30.68 -96.96
C LYS A 66 52.97 -29.68 -96.89
N ASP A 67 52.09 -29.76 -97.88
CA ASP A 67 51.08 -28.78 -98.26
C ASP A 67 50.07 -28.42 -97.16
N SER A 68 49.57 -27.19 -97.25
CA SER A 68 48.57 -26.51 -96.42
C SER A 68 47.63 -27.38 -95.58
N CYS A 69 47.88 -27.48 -94.26
CA CYS A 69 46.85 -27.88 -93.30
C CYS A 69 46.18 -26.63 -92.69
N VAL A 70 44.85 -26.62 -92.61
CA VAL A 70 44.07 -25.50 -92.07
C VAL A 70 43.18 -26.05 -90.97
N ASP A 71 43.21 -25.44 -89.78
CA ASP A 71 42.33 -25.82 -88.67
C ASP A 71 40.86 -25.55 -89.03
N GLY A 72 39.97 -26.42 -88.54
CA GLY A 72 38.54 -26.21 -88.59
C GLY A 72 38.12 -25.06 -87.68
N TYR A 73 37.02 -24.40 -88.02
CA TYR A 73 36.48 -23.32 -87.22
C TYR A 73 34.98 -23.47 -87.04
N ILE A 74 34.50 -22.83 -85.98
CA ILE A 74 33.09 -22.59 -85.73
C ILE A 74 32.88 -21.08 -85.61
N GLU A 75 31.81 -20.57 -86.20
CA GLU A 75 31.36 -19.18 -86.09
C GLU A 75 29.85 -19.13 -85.84
N ILE A 76 29.37 -18.02 -85.27
CA ILE A 76 27.93 -17.74 -85.21
C ILE A 76 27.68 -16.59 -86.17
N VAL A 77 26.86 -16.83 -87.19
CA VAL A 77 26.46 -15.80 -88.16
C VAL A 77 24.95 -15.79 -88.25
N SER A 78 24.34 -14.64 -88.00
CA SER A 78 22.88 -14.47 -87.98
C SER A 78 22.19 -15.50 -87.05
N GLY A 79 22.81 -15.77 -85.88
CA GLY A 79 22.27 -16.68 -84.87
C GLY A 79 22.36 -18.18 -85.19
N LYS A 80 23.03 -18.57 -86.28
CA LYS A 80 23.30 -19.98 -86.62
C LYS A 80 24.77 -20.30 -86.46
N ALA A 81 25.06 -21.43 -85.82
CA ALA A 81 26.42 -21.95 -85.71
C ALA A 81 26.83 -22.61 -87.04
N MET A 82 27.90 -22.12 -87.64
CA MET A 82 28.47 -22.62 -88.88
C MET A 82 29.82 -23.27 -88.57
N VAL A 83 30.02 -24.50 -89.03
CA VAL A 83 31.24 -25.28 -88.78
C VAL A 83 31.92 -25.61 -90.10
N ALA A 84 33.23 -25.44 -90.15
CA ALA A 84 34.08 -25.93 -91.23
C ALA A 84 35.08 -26.95 -90.68
N ASP A 85 35.17 -28.11 -91.33
CA ASP A 85 36.12 -29.16 -90.97
C ASP A 85 37.56 -28.75 -91.35
N PRO A 86 38.58 -29.25 -90.61
CA PRO A 86 39.98 -29.00 -90.94
C PRO A 86 40.39 -29.64 -92.28
N VAL A 87 41.41 -29.06 -92.93
CA VAL A 87 42.08 -29.62 -94.11
C VAL A 87 43.41 -30.24 -93.69
N GLY A 88 43.69 -31.48 -94.09
CA GLY A 88 44.90 -32.21 -93.69
C GLY A 88 44.90 -32.62 -92.22
N ASP A 89 46.02 -32.45 -91.52
CA ASP A 89 46.19 -32.78 -90.09
C ASP A 89 45.76 -31.63 -89.14
N GLY A 90 44.87 -30.73 -89.60
CA GLY A 90 44.36 -29.60 -88.79
C GLY A 90 43.44 -30.02 -87.65
N TYR A 91 43.29 -29.18 -86.63
CA TYR A 91 42.44 -29.45 -85.46
C TYR A 91 40.97 -29.14 -85.75
N TYR A 92 40.06 -29.98 -85.24
CA TYR A 92 38.61 -29.72 -85.29
C TYR A 92 38.20 -28.58 -84.34
N ALA A 93 37.11 -27.92 -84.70
CA ALA A 93 36.44 -26.95 -83.86
C ALA A 93 35.71 -27.62 -82.68
N ALA A 94 35.49 -26.88 -81.60
CA ALA A 94 34.72 -27.32 -80.45
C ALA A 94 33.81 -26.20 -79.93
N ILE A 95 32.74 -26.58 -79.22
CA ILE A 95 31.80 -25.66 -78.57
C ILE A 95 31.77 -25.90 -77.06
N ASP A 96 31.75 -24.81 -76.29
CA ASP A 96 31.79 -24.81 -74.82
C ASP A 96 30.41 -24.42 -74.23
N PRO A 97 29.69 -25.33 -73.55
CA PRO A 97 28.40 -25.05 -72.93
C PRO A 97 28.49 -24.33 -71.57
N ALA A 98 29.61 -23.67 -71.27
CA ALA A 98 29.81 -22.98 -69.98
C ALA A 98 28.83 -21.84 -69.67
N ASN A 99 28.08 -21.31 -70.65
CA ASN A 99 27.12 -20.22 -70.42
C ASN A 99 25.75 -20.79 -69.99
N PRO A 100 25.30 -20.59 -68.74
CA PRO A 100 24.07 -21.19 -68.22
C PRO A 100 22.78 -20.57 -68.78
N ASN A 101 22.87 -19.48 -69.55
CA ASN A 101 21.71 -18.78 -70.12
C ASN A 101 21.43 -19.19 -71.58
N VAL A 102 22.12 -20.21 -72.10
CA VAL A 102 21.87 -20.81 -73.41
C VAL A 102 22.00 -22.32 -73.32
N ASP A 103 20.97 -23.02 -73.75
CA ASP A 103 21.02 -24.47 -73.90
C ASP A 103 21.59 -24.81 -75.28
N ILE A 104 22.66 -25.60 -75.30
CA ILE A 104 23.33 -26.03 -76.53
C ILE A 104 22.97 -27.50 -76.80
N TYR A 105 22.40 -27.77 -77.97
CA TYR A 105 22.10 -29.12 -78.45
C TYR A 105 22.98 -29.46 -79.64
N LEU A 106 23.66 -30.60 -79.58
CA LEU A 106 24.45 -31.17 -80.66
C LEU A 106 23.77 -32.45 -81.14
N ASN A 107 23.35 -32.49 -82.40
CA ASN A 107 22.60 -33.60 -83.01
C ASN A 107 21.37 -34.01 -82.18
N GLY A 108 20.64 -33.03 -81.67
CA GLY A 108 19.44 -33.21 -80.85
C GLY A 108 19.70 -33.50 -79.36
N ASN A 109 20.94 -33.72 -78.93
CA ASN A 109 21.27 -33.99 -77.53
C ASN A 109 21.88 -32.77 -76.85
N LYS A 110 21.39 -32.41 -75.65
CA LYS A 110 21.95 -31.32 -74.85
C LYS A 110 23.36 -31.68 -74.37
N ILE A 111 24.32 -30.79 -74.61
CA ILE A 111 25.70 -30.98 -74.17
C ILE A 111 25.97 -30.24 -72.86
N ASN A 112 26.72 -30.87 -71.95
CA ASN A 112 27.09 -30.30 -70.66
C ASN A 112 28.61 -30.15 -70.47
N SER A 113 29.40 -30.54 -71.47
CA SER A 113 30.85 -30.39 -71.51
C SER A 113 31.32 -29.97 -72.91
N VAL A 114 32.53 -29.43 -72.99
CA VAL A 114 33.16 -29.07 -74.26
C VAL A 114 33.10 -30.24 -75.23
N SER A 115 32.54 -30.01 -76.41
CA SER A 115 32.29 -31.04 -77.42
C SER A 115 32.89 -30.63 -78.75
N VAL A 116 33.59 -31.55 -79.40
CA VAL A 116 34.14 -31.36 -80.76
C VAL A 116 32.98 -31.39 -81.76
N VAL A 117 33.03 -30.51 -82.77
CA VAL A 117 31.98 -30.34 -83.77
C VAL A 117 32.55 -30.41 -85.19
N THR A 118 31.76 -30.93 -86.11
CA THR A 118 32.09 -31.14 -87.53
C THR A 118 31.05 -30.48 -88.43
N GLN A 119 31.34 -30.33 -89.71
CA GLN A 119 30.42 -29.76 -90.70
C GLN A 119 29.12 -30.58 -90.87
N LYS A 120 29.12 -31.86 -90.45
CA LYS A 120 27.94 -32.74 -90.50
C LYS A 120 27.03 -32.60 -89.28
N ASP A 121 27.51 -31.96 -88.21
CA ASP A 121 26.75 -31.85 -86.97
C ASP A 121 25.70 -30.75 -87.05
N THR A 122 24.53 -31.01 -86.46
CA THR A 122 23.48 -30.02 -86.27
C THR A 122 23.61 -29.39 -84.89
N ILE A 123 23.89 -28.09 -84.83
CA ILE A 123 24.03 -27.33 -83.59
C ILE A 123 22.82 -26.42 -83.42
N GLU A 124 22.04 -26.63 -82.36
CA GLU A 124 20.97 -25.71 -81.96
C GLU A 124 21.35 -24.97 -80.68
N LEU A 125 21.23 -23.66 -80.71
CA LEU A 125 21.46 -22.77 -79.58
C LEU A 125 20.12 -22.18 -79.14
N ARG A 126 19.69 -22.49 -77.92
CA ARG A 126 18.40 -22.04 -77.36
C ARG A 126 18.64 -21.14 -76.16
N PRO A 127 18.65 -19.80 -76.34
CA PRO A 127 18.71 -18.88 -75.21
C PRO A 127 17.55 -19.10 -74.23
N VAL A 128 17.83 -19.04 -72.94
CA VAL A 128 16.80 -19.15 -71.90
C VAL A 128 15.94 -17.88 -71.90
N VAL A 129 14.63 -18.01 -71.70
CA VAL A 129 13.72 -16.87 -71.51
C VAL A 129 13.23 -16.89 -70.07
N ARG A 130 13.33 -15.76 -69.37
CA ARG A 130 12.72 -15.55 -68.06
C ARG A 130 11.63 -14.50 -68.18
N GLU A 131 10.40 -14.84 -67.82
CA GLU A 131 9.28 -13.91 -67.87
C GLU A 131 9.33 -12.89 -66.74
N ALA A 132 8.73 -11.73 -66.97
CA ALA A 132 8.61 -10.67 -65.98
C ALA A 132 7.44 -10.99 -65.04
N VAL A 133 7.67 -11.01 -63.73
CA VAL A 133 6.68 -11.41 -62.73
C VAL A 133 6.66 -10.40 -61.59
N THR A 134 5.46 -10.00 -61.17
CA THR A 134 5.27 -9.25 -59.92
C THR A 134 4.46 -10.10 -58.95
N GLU A 135 5.01 -10.33 -57.76
CA GLU A 135 4.35 -11.07 -56.70
C GLU A 135 3.89 -10.11 -55.60
N VAL A 136 2.64 -10.28 -55.15
CA VAL A 136 2.06 -9.53 -54.03
C VAL A 136 1.76 -10.53 -52.93
N ASN A 137 2.31 -10.30 -51.75
CA ASN A 137 2.10 -11.15 -50.59
C ASN A 137 1.68 -10.30 -49.39
N ALA A 138 0.65 -10.73 -48.68
CA ALA A 138 0.19 -10.09 -47.46
C ALA A 138 0.40 -11.02 -46.27
N GLN A 139 0.92 -10.48 -45.17
CA GLN A 139 1.15 -11.21 -43.93
C GLN A 139 0.67 -10.41 -42.73
N LEU A 140 0.15 -11.11 -41.73
CA LEU A 140 -0.19 -10.51 -40.44
C LEU A 140 1.02 -10.57 -39.51
N SER A 141 1.17 -9.54 -38.67
CA SER A 141 2.03 -9.64 -37.50
C SER A 141 1.55 -10.76 -36.56
N ARG A 142 2.43 -11.25 -35.68
CA ARG A 142 2.13 -12.36 -34.75
C ARG A 142 0.91 -12.07 -33.85
N ASP A 143 0.75 -10.82 -33.45
CA ASP A 143 -0.35 -10.32 -32.63
C ASP A 143 -1.59 -9.90 -33.44
N LYS A 144 -1.54 -10.04 -34.79
CA LYS A 144 -2.55 -9.56 -35.73
C LYS A 144 -2.87 -8.06 -35.61
N MET A 145 -1.98 -7.27 -35.01
CA MET A 145 -2.16 -5.81 -34.91
C MET A 145 -1.74 -5.07 -36.18
N LYS A 146 -1.00 -5.71 -37.07
CA LYS A 146 -0.51 -5.11 -38.32
C LYS A 146 -0.70 -6.05 -39.49
N ALA A 147 -1.03 -5.50 -40.65
CA ALA A 147 -0.90 -6.19 -41.93
C ALA A 147 0.27 -5.58 -42.70
N ILE A 148 1.17 -6.45 -43.14
CA ILE A 148 2.35 -6.10 -43.94
C ILE A 148 2.10 -6.60 -45.35
N LEU A 149 2.21 -5.71 -46.32
CA LEU A 149 2.12 -6.03 -47.73
C LEU A 149 3.51 -5.93 -48.34
N THR A 150 3.90 -6.97 -49.08
CA THR A 150 5.16 -7.07 -49.78
C THR A 150 4.89 -7.20 -51.27
N VAL A 151 5.49 -6.32 -52.07
CA VAL A 151 5.43 -6.36 -53.53
C VAL A 151 6.84 -6.62 -54.05
N THR A 152 7.02 -7.72 -54.77
CA THR A 152 8.31 -8.12 -55.36
C THR A 152 8.22 -8.06 -56.87
N LYS A 153 8.93 -7.11 -57.48
CA LYS A 153 8.97 -6.91 -58.94
C LYS A 153 10.22 -7.60 -59.51
N THR A 154 10.04 -8.63 -60.33
CA THR A 154 11.13 -9.34 -61.00
C THR A 154 11.08 -9.04 -62.50
N PRO A 155 12.05 -8.29 -63.06
CA PRO A 155 12.06 -8.01 -64.50
C PRO A 155 12.34 -9.28 -65.30
N GLY A 156 11.70 -9.40 -66.47
CA GLY A 156 11.93 -10.51 -67.39
C GLY A 156 13.23 -10.33 -68.15
N LYS A 157 13.92 -11.43 -68.47
CA LYS A 157 15.18 -11.42 -69.20
C LYS A 157 15.07 -12.30 -70.44
N GLN A 158 15.17 -11.68 -71.61
CA GLN A 158 15.24 -12.37 -72.88
C GLN A 158 16.67 -12.27 -73.41
N TYR A 159 17.35 -13.42 -73.46
CA TYR A 159 18.69 -13.52 -74.02
C TYR A 159 18.62 -13.76 -75.54
N TYR A 160 19.54 -13.19 -76.30
CA TYR A 160 19.67 -13.42 -77.75
C TYR A 160 21.13 -13.70 -78.12
N LEU A 161 21.33 -14.47 -79.20
CA LEU A 161 22.67 -14.85 -79.65
C LEU A 161 23.36 -13.66 -80.31
N GLU A 162 24.60 -13.42 -79.91
CA GLU A 162 25.49 -12.51 -80.62
C GLU A 162 26.32 -13.28 -81.65
N ASP A 163 26.59 -12.64 -82.79
CA ASP A 163 27.48 -13.21 -83.79
C ASP A 163 28.90 -13.36 -83.22
N ALA A 164 29.55 -14.47 -83.57
CA ALA A 164 30.85 -14.84 -83.05
C ALA A 164 31.80 -15.10 -84.22
N PRO A 165 33.01 -14.49 -84.23
CA PRO A 165 33.97 -14.68 -85.31
C PRO A 165 34.50 -16.12 -85.32
N LYS A 166 35.11 -16.51 -86.45
CA LYS A 166 35.76 -17.82 -86.65
C LYS A 166 36.73 -18.13 -85.52
N THR A 167 36.45 -19.19 -84.78
CA THR A 167 37.28 -19.66 -83.65
C THR A 167 37.33 -21.18 -83.63
N ARG A 168 38.38 -21.73 -83.02
CA ARG A 168 38.54 -23.17 -82.79
C ARG A 168 37.75 -23.65 -81.56
N LEU A 169 37.47 -22.75 -80.61
CA LEU A 169 36.64 -23.02 -79.45
C LEU A 169 35.60 -21.91 -79.32
N LEU A 170 34.35 -22.22 -79.64
CA LEU A 170 33.24 -21.27 -79.50
C LEU A 170 32.76 -21.23 -78.06
N LYS A 171 32.85 -20.04 -77.47
CA LYS A 171 32.14 -19.67 -76.25
C LYS A 171 30.99 -18.76 -76.65
N VAL A 172 29.76 -19.18 -76.36
CA VAL A 172 28.56 -18.45 -76.79
C VAL A 172 28.41 -17.18 -75.93
N SER A 173 28.49 -16.02 -76.58
CA SER A 173 28.12 -14.72 -76.02
C SER A 173 26.64 -14.44 -76.27
N LEU A 174 25.99 -13.82 -75.29
CA LEU A 174 24.57 -13.49 -75.34
C LEU A 174 24.38 -12.01 -75.02
N GLY A 175 23.55 -11.33 -75.81
CA GLY A 175 22.95 -10.07 -75.44
C GLY A 175 21.73 -10.30 -74.54
N CYS A 176 21.32 -9.29 -73.78
CA CYS A 176 20.19 -9.38 -72.87
C CYS A 176 19.27 -8.17 -73.08
N LYS A 177 17.98 -8.44 -73.31
CA LYS A 177 16.93 -7.41 -73.28
C LYS A 177 16.07 -7.64 -72.04
N GLU A 178 16.02 -6.64 -71.18
CA GLU A 178 15.16 -6.68 -69.99
C GLU A 178 13.77 -6.16 -70.33
N THR A 179 12.76 -6.81 -69.74
CA THR A 179 11.36 -6.38 -69.81
C THR A 179 10.91 -5.99 -68.39
N PRO A 180 10.28 -4.82 -68.22
CA PRO A 180 9.85 -4.38 -66.89
C PRO A 180 8.79 -5.34 -66.33
N ALA A 181 8.81 -5.52 -65.01
CA ALA A 181 7.79 -6.29 -64.31
C ALA A 181 6.41 -5.62 -64.50
N PRO A 182 5.32 -6.40 -64.60
CA PRO A 182 3.98 -5.84 -64.75
C PRO A 182 3.59 -5.00 -63.52
N ASP A 183 2.89 -3.89 -63.76
CA ASP A 183 2.40 -3.05 -62.67
C ASP A 183 1.26 -3.73 -61.92
N VAL A 184 1.21 -3.48 -60.61
CA VAL A 184 0.19 -4.02 -59.69
C VAL A 184 -0.83 -2.94 -59.40
N THR A 185 -2.11 -3.30 -59.38
CA THR A 185 -3.19 -2.36 -59.05
C THR A 185 -3.51 -2.36 -57.56
N MET A 186 -4.12 -1.26 -57.09
CA MET A 186 -4.59 -1.15 -55.71
C MET A 186 -5.60 -2.25 -55.35
N GLU A 187 -6.44 -2.65 -56.29
CA GLU A 187 -7.45 -3.69 -56.10
C GLU A 187 -6.78 -5.05 -55.83
N GLN A 188 -5.69 -5.38 -56.55
CA GLN A 188 -4.93 -6.61 -56.31
C GLN A 188 -4.32 -6.62 -54.90
N CYS A 189 -3.77 -5.49 -54.45
CA CYS A 189 -3.27 -5.36 -53.08
C CYS A 189 -4.37 -5.54 -52.02
N ILE A 190 -5.55 -4.96 -52.25
CA ILE A 190 -6.69 -5.09 -51.33
C ILE A 190 -7.21 -6.53 -51.30
N GLN A 191 -7.28 -7.21 -52.44
CA GLN A 191 -7.68 -8.62 -52.51
C GLN A 191 -6.73 -9.53 -51.72
N GLU A 192 -5.42 -9.30 -51.77
CA GLU A 192 -4.46 -10.05 -50.94
C GLU A 192 -4.66 -9.80 -49.43
N LEU A 193 -5.00 -8.57 -49.04
CA LEU A 193 -5.32 -8.23 -47.64
C LEU A 193 -6.65 -8.85 -47.19
N GLU A 194 -7.65 -8.92 -48.08
CA GLU A 194 -8.93 -9.59 -47.80
C GLU A 194 -8.78 -11.10 -47.64
N LYS A 195 -7.89 -11.74 -48.43
CA LYS A 195 -7.58 -13.18 -48.29
C LYS A 195 -7.07 -13.54 -46.90
N ILE A 196 -6.28 -12.66 -46.28
CA ILE A 196 -5.80 -12.81 -44.90
C ILE A 196 -6.75 -12.21 -43.86
N LYS A 197 -8.00 -11.88 -44.25
CA LYS A 197 -9.10 -11.38 -43.40
C LYS A 197 -8.86 -10.01 -42.75
N VAL A 198 -8.09 -9.13 -43.39
CA VAL A 198 -7.94 -7.75 -42.91
C VAL A 198 -9.23 -6.97 -43.20
N ALA A 199 -9.79 -6.32 -42.17
CA ALA A 199 -10.99 -5.51 -42.33
C ALA A 199 -10.65 -4.19 -43.05
N LEU A 200 -11.48 -3.83 -44.04
CA LEU A 200 -11.31 -2.66 -44.90
C LEU A 200 -11.11 -1.34 -44.12
N LYS A 201 -11.71 -1.21 -42.92
CA LYS A 201 -11.61 -0.01 -42.08
C LYS A 201 -10.20 0.29 -41.56
N PHE A 202 -9.31 -0.72 -41.52
CA PHE A 202 -7.94 -0.56 -41.04
C PHE A 202 -6.92 -0.36 -42.17
N ILE A 203 -7.33 -0.49 -43.43
CA ILE A 203 -6.42 -0.40 -44.57
C ILE A 203 -6.07 1.06 -44.86
N ASP A 204 -4.79 1.37 -44.76
CA ASP A 204 -4.22 2.64 -45.18
C ASP A 204 -3.92 2.62 -46.68
N LYS A 205 -4.86 3.18 -47.46
CA LYS A 205 -4.71 3.32 -48.92
C LYS A 205 -3.51 4.17 -49.33
N ASN A 206 -3.09 5.13 -48.50
CA ASN A 206 -1.93 5.97 -48.82
C ASN A 206 -0.63 5.18 -48.65
N ALA A 207 -0.55 4.30 -47.66
CA ALA A 207 0.60 3.41 -47.48
C ALA A 207 0.76 2.45 -48.67
N ILE A 208 -0.34 1.87 -49.17
CA ILE A 208 -0.31 1.02 -50.37
C ILE A 208 0.13 1.81 -51.59
N LYS A 209 -0.42 3.02 -51.79
CA LYS A 209 -0.04 3.87 -52.93
C LYS A 209 1.48 4.16 -52.93
N LYS A 210 2.04 4.54 -51.78
CA LYS A 210 3.48 4.76 -51.61
C LYS A 210 4.30 3.51 -51.89
N LEU A 211 3.79 2.32 -51.54
CA LEU A 211 4.44 1.04 -51.81
C LEU A 211 4.47 0.73 -53.33
N LEU A 212 3.38 1.01 -54.04
CA LEU A 212 3.28 0.78 -55.48
C LEU A 212 4.15 1.74 -56.30
N GLU A 213 4.35 2.96 -55.81
CA GLU A 213 5.25 3.97 -56.41
C GLU A 213 6.74 3.58 -56.30
N GLN A 214 7.10 2.56 -55.52
CA GLN A 214 8.48 2.09 -55.43
C GLN A 214 8.91 1.33 -56.70
N PRO A 215 10.03 1.71 -57.34
CA PRO A 215 10.44 1.14 -58.62
C PRO A 215 10.79 -0.35 -58.53
N ASP A 216 11.42 -0.78 -57.43
CA ASP A 216 11.84 -2.18 -57.22
C ASP A 216 10.83 -2.99 -56.38
N GLY A 217 9.70 -2.38 -56.02
CA GLY A 217 8.82 -2.90 -54.97
C GLY A 217 9.39 -2.70 -53.57
N GLY A 218 8.82 -3.38 -52.58
CA GLY A 218 9.20 -3.23 -51.18
C GLY A 218 8.22 -3.89 -50.22
N SER A 219 8.33 -3.54 -48.93
CA SER A 219 7.43 -4.03 -47.90
C SER A 219 6.98 -2.87 -47.01
N ALA A 220 5.67 -2.74 -46.78
CA ALA A 220 5.10 -1.69 -45.94
C ALA A 220 4.00 -2.22 -45.03
N VAL A 221 3.84 -1.59 -43.86
CA VAL A 221 2.65 -1.78 -43.02
C VAL A 221 1.51 -1.00 -43.67
N VAL A 222 0.45 -1.70 -44.04
CA VAL A 222 -0.68 -1.14 -44.80
C VAL A 222 -2.00 -1.24 -44.04
N ALA A 223 -2.00 -1.85 -42.86
CA ALA A 223 -3.10 -1.76 -41.91
C ALA A 223 -2.58 -1.85 -40.48
N GLU A 224 -3.18 -1.09 -39.56
CA GLU A 224 -2.88 -1.12 -38.13
C GLU A 224 -4.18 -1.14 -37.30
N GLY A 225 -4.25 -2.04 -36.33
CA GLY A 225 -5.40 -2.20 -35.44
C GLY A 225 -5.45 -1.12 -34.35
N ILE A 226 -6.53 -1.11 -33.58
CA ILE A 226 -6.70 -0.21 -32.43
C ILE A 226 -6.12 -0.90 -31.19
N TYR A 227 -5.06 -0.34 -30.61
CA TYR A 227 -4.46 -0.90 -29.40
C TYR A 227 -5.39 -0.71 -28.19
N PRO A 228 -5.47 -1.70 -27.27
CA PRO A 228 -6.21 -1.54 -26.03
C PRO A 228 -5.59 -0.46 -25.16
N ILE A 229 -6.43 0.30 -24.45
CA ILE A 229 -6.01 1.31 -23.49
C ILE A 229 -6.16 0.73 -22.08
N ASP A 230 -5.05 0.57 -21.38
CA ASP A 230 -5.04 0.10 -19.99
C ASP A 230 -5.81 1.07 -19.08
N GLY A 231 -6.65 0.53 -18.20
CA GLY A 231 -7.38 1.31 -17.20
C GLY A 231 -6.50 1.72 -16.02
N ARG A 232 -7.00 2.63 -15.17
CA ARG A 232 -6.29 3.10 -13.97
C ARG A 232 -6.86 2.48 -12.71
N ALA A 233 -6.01 1.87 -11.89
CA ALA A 233 -6.39 1.27 -10.62
C ALA A 233 -6.86 2.34 -9.61
N SER A 234 -7.83 1.97 -8.77
CA SER A 234 -8.30 2.83 -7.68
C SER A 234 -7.26 2.95 -6.56
N ARG A 235 -7.15 4.12 -5.97
CA ARG A 235 -6.26 4.38 -4.82
C ARG A 235 -7.09 4.82 -3.62
N VAL A 236 -6.89 4.15 -2.49
CA VAL A 236 -7.50 4.50 -1.20
C VAL A 236 -6.43 5.05 -0.28
N LYS A 237 -6.69 6.19 0.34
CA LYS A 237 -5.88 6.77 1.40
C LYS A 237 -6.57 6.57 2.74
N TYR A 238 -5.89 5.91 3.66
CA TYR A 238 -6.33 5.79 5.06
C TYR A 238 -5.76 6.96 5.85
N LEU A 239 -6.58 7.56 6.72
CA LEU A 239 -6.29 8.76 7.50
C LEU A 239 -6.12 8.46 9.00
N PHE A 240 -5.98 7.19 9.37
CA PHE A 240 -5.77 6.76 10.74
C PHE A 240 -4.60 5.77 10.83
N GLU A 241 -4.01 5.70 12.01
CA GLU A 241 -3.05 4.66 12.37
C GLU A 241 -3.76 3.55 13.15
N SER A 242 -3.39 2.30 12.91
CA SER A 242 -3.99 1.13 13.59
C SER A 242 -3.09 0.54 14.67
N ASN A 243 -1.81 0.89 14.64
CA ASN A 243 -0.78 0.40 15.55
C ASN A 243 -0.58 1.36 16.73
N LYS A 244 -0.07 0.83 17.84
CA LYS A 244 0.41 1.63 18.96
C LYS A 244 1.45 2.63 18.47
N ILE A 245 1.33 3.88 18.89
CA ILE A 245 2.31 4.92 18.59
C ILE A 245 3.03 5.33 19.86
N ARG A 246 4.29 5.76 19.73
CA ARG A 246 5.01 6.40 20.83
C ARG A 246 4.32 7.71 21.17
N ASN A 247 4.17 8.00 22.45
CA ASN A 247 3.58 9.27 22.87
C ASN A 247 4.45 10.45 22.42
N PRO A 248 3.94 11.36 21.55
CA PRO A 248 4.70 12.50 21.05
C PRO A 248 5.13 13.48 22.13
N ALA A 249 4.46 13.50 23.29
CA ALA A 249 4.83 14.36 24.41
C ALA A 249 6.23 14.02 24.96
N PHE A 250 6.78 12.84 24.67
CA PHE A 250 8.18 12.51 24.99
C PHE A 250 9.21 13.21 24.09
N GLU A 251 8.76 13.88 23.03
CA GLU A 251 9.59 14.67 22.13
C GLU A 251 9.50 16.18 22.46
N THR A 252 8.71 16.56 23.47
CA THR A 252 8.59 17.93 23.98
C THR A 252 9.31 18.07 25.33
N ASP A 253 9.57 19.32 25.76
CA ASP A 253 10.13 19.64 27.08
C ASP A 253 9.08 19.53 28.22
N ASP A 254 7.90 18.97 27.93
CA ASP A 254 6.82 18.83 28.90
C ASP A 254 7.11 17.71 29.91
N LYS A 255 6.57 17.87 31.12
CA LYS A 255 6.68 16.84 32.16
C LYS A 255 5.69 15.72 31.86
N VAL A 256 6.18 14.61 31.30
CA VAL A 256 5.37 13.43 30.94
C VAL A 256 5.61 12.27 31.90
N ASP A 257 4.55 11.54 32.24
CA ASP A 257 4.67 10.28 32.99
C ASP A 257 5.38 9.24 32.10
N LEU A 258 6.46 8.63 32.63
CA LEU A 258 7.23 7.59 31.93
C LEU A 258 6.36 6.37 31.53
N LEU A 259 5.26 6.13 32.25
CA LEU A 259 4.31 5.06 31.95
C LEU A 259 3.31 5.42 30.85
N ASP A 260 3.21 6.69 30.43
CA ASP A 260 2.38 7.16 29.30
C ASP A 260 3.12 7.06 27.96
N HIS A 261 4.14 6.21 27.82
CA HIS A 261 5.00 6.13 26.63
C HIS A 261 4.30 5.63 25.36
N THR A 262 3.11 5.04 25.48
CA THR A 262 2.33 4.47 24.37
C THR A 262 0.95 5.11 24.28
N ILE A 263 0.58 5.58 23.08
CA ILE A 263 -0.80 5.99 22.78
C ILE A 263 -1.44 4.93 21.89
N LEU A 264 -2.69 4.58 22.24
CA LEU A 264 -3.56 3.78 21.40
C LEU A 264 -4.33 4.73 20.48
N PRO A 265 -4.22 4.59 19.14
CA PRO A 265 -5.00 5.43 18.24
C PRO A 265 -6.50 5.27 18.51
N THR A 266 -7.15 6.40 18.79
CA THR A 266 -8.60 6.52 18.92
C THR A 266 -9.11 7.50 17.87
N VAL A 267 -10.38 7.36 17.52
CA VAL A 267 -11.09 8.25 16.61
C VAL A 267 -12.40 8.69 17.23
N GLU A 268 -12.88 9.86 16.85
CA GLU A 268 -14.14 10.43 17.32
C GLU A 268 -15.26 10.28 16.29
N VAL A 269 -16.51 10.40 16.74
CA VAL A 269 -17.69 10.43 15.87
C VAL A 269 -17.54 11.53 14.82
N GLY A 270 -17.77 11.19 13.55
CA GLY A 270 -17.68 12.13 12.42
C GLY A 270 -16.28 12.28 11.83
N GLN A 271 -15.24 11.66 12.41
CA GLN A 271 -13.90 11.71 11.85
C GLN A 271 -13.78 10.90 10.55
N VAL A 272 -13.13 11.47 9.53
CA VAL A 272 -12.90 10.79 8.25
C VAL A 272 -11.73 9.81 8.40
N LEU A 273 -11.98 8.54 8.08
CA LEU A 273 -11.03 7.44 8.28
C LEU A 273 -10.35 7.02 6.97
N ALA A 274 -11.07 7.08 5.85
CA ALA A 274 -10.51 6.72 4.56
C ALA A 274 -11.19 7.47 3.42
N VAL A 275 -10.43 7.75 2.36
CA VAL A 275 -10.91 8.44 1.16
C VAL A 275 -10.43 7.69 -0.08
N LYS A 276 -11.32 7.52 -1.07
CA LYS A 276 -10.95 7.12 -2.43
C LYS A 276 -10.31 8.30 -3.14
N GLU A 277 -8.98 8.35 -3.20
CA GLU A 277 -8.24 9.40 -3.92
C GLU A 277 -8.41 9.28 -5.44
N ILE A 278 -8.45 8.05 -5.96
CA ILE A 278 -8.57 7.77 -7.39
C ILE A 278 -9.63 6.69 -7.58
N LEU A 279 -10.64 6.96 -8.41
CA LEU A 279 -11.62 5.98 -8.83
C LEU A 279 -11.02 5.06 -9.90
N ALA A 280 -11.44 3.79 -9.91
CA ALA A 280 -11.03 2.87 -10.96
C ALA A 280 -11.61 3.34 -12.30
N ILE A 281 -10.75 3.58 -13.29
CA ILE A 281 -11.17 3.92 -14.65
C ILE A 281 -11.01 2.65 -15.49
N PRO A 282 -12.09 2.07 -16.04
CA PRO A 282 -11.99 0.86 -16.84
C PRO A 282 -11.12 1.08 -18.08
N GLY A 283 -10.37 0.05 -18.47
CA GLY A 283 -9.65 0.05 -19.74
C GLY A 283 -10.63 0.02 -20.92
N ARG A 284 -10.14 0.42 -22.10
CA ARG A 284 -10.90 0.29 -23.35
C ARG A 284 -10.30 -0.81 -24.18
N ASP A 285 -11.14 -1.77 -24.58
CA ASP A 285 -10.73 -2.86 -25.45
C ASP A 285 -10.23 -2.31 -26.80
N GLY A 286 -9.19 -2.97 -27.32
CA GLY A 286 -8.68 -2.74 -28.66
C GLY A 286 -9.33 -3.67 -29.67
N GLU A 287 -8.89 -3.56 -30.92
CA GLU A 287 -9.38 -4.35 -32.04
C GLU A 287 -8.23 -4.64 -33.02
N THR A 288 -8.00 -5.92 -33.34
CA THR A 288 -6.98 -6.33 -34.32
C THR A 288 -7.36 -5.89 -35.74
N VAL A 289 -6.43 -5.96 -36.70
CA VAL A 289 -6.76 -5.66 -38.11
C VAL A 289 -7.77 -6.65 -38.71
N THR A 290 -7.98 -7.81 -38.08
CA THR A 290 -8.96 -8.83 -38.48
C THR A 290 -10.33 -8.67 -37.80
N GLY A 291 -10.51 -7.66 -36.95
CA GLY A 291 -11.75 -7.42 -36.21
C GLY A 291 -11.91 -8.24 -34.92
N GLU A 292 -10.86 -8.91 -34.45
CA GLU A 292 -10.89 -9.62 -33.17
C GLU A 292 -10.69 -8.62 -32.02
N THR A 293 -11.50 -8.70 -30.97
CA THR A 293 -11.38 -7.82 -29.80
C THR A 293 -10.14 -8.16 -28.97
N VAL A 294 -9.30 -7.17 -28.70
CA VAL A 294 -8.15 -7.30 -27.80
C VAL A 294 -8.54 -6.73 -26.42
N LYS A 295 -8.76 -7.61 -25.45
CA LYS A 295 -9.22 -7.20 -24.11
C LYS A 295 -8.17 -6.33 -23.41
N ALA A 296 -8.60 -5.18 -22.89
CA ALA A 296 -7.77 -4.38 -22.00
C ALA A 296 -7.51 -5.14 -20.69
N LYS A 297 -6.39 -4.85 -20.03
CA LYS A 297 -6.11 -5.46 -18.72
C LYS A 297 -7.21 -5.10 -17.72
N PRO A 298 -7.75 -6.10 -16.99
CA PRO A 298 -8.78 -5.83 -16.00
C PRO A 298 -8.20 -4.96 -14.88
N VAL A 299 -8.92 -3.89 -14.55
CA VAL A 299 -8.54 -2.99 -13.46
C VAL A 299 -8.96 -3.62 -12.15
N LYS A 300 -8.02 -3.81 -11.23
CA LYS A 300 -8.32 -4.26 -9.87
C LYS A 300 -8.87 -3.08 -9.07
N GLU A 301 -10.10 -3.23 -8.57
CA GLU A 301 -10.65 -2.30 -7.60
C GLU A 301 -10.13 -2.65 -6.20
N THR A 302 -9.63 -1.62 -5.51
CA THR A 302 -9.15 -1.76 -4.14
C THR A 302 -10.35 -1.87 -3.21
N PRO A 303 -10.44 -2.89 -2.35
CA PRO A 303 -11.57 -3.05 -1.45
C PRO A 303 -11.70 -1.81 -0.55
N PHE A 304 -12.89 -1.21 -0.58
CA PHE A 304 -13.26 -0.03 0.21
C PHE A 304 -14.62 -0.29 0.85
N ARG A 305 -14.62 -0.78 2.09
CA ARG A 305 -15.83 -1.25 2.78
C ARG A 305 -15.92 -0.62 4.17
N ALA A 306 -17.09 -0.12 4.52
CA ALA A 306 -17.42 0.25 5.90
C ALA A 306 -17.83 -1.02 6.68
N GLY A 307 -17.23 -1.21 7.84
CA GLY A 307 -17.58 -2.24 8.82
C GLY A 307 -18.42 -1.66 9.97
N LYS A 308 -18.38 -2.31 11.13
CA LYS A 308 -19.05 -1.80 12.34
C LYS A 308 -18.42 -0.48 12.79
N GLY A 309 -19.23 0.43 13.31
CA GLY A 309 -18.77 1.74 13.81
C GLY A 309 -18.32 2.71 12.73
N THR A 310 -18.59 2.42 11.46
CA THR A 310 -18.29 3.31 10.33
C THR A 310 -19.46 3.39 9.37
N MET A 311 -19.48 4.45 8.56
CA MET A 311 -20.45 4.64 7.50
C MET A 311 -19.77 5.15 6.23
N LEU A 312 -20.38 4.86 5.08
CA LEU A 312 -19.98 5.42 3.80
C LEU A 312 -20.70 6.74 3.56
N LEU A 313 -19.96 7.74 3.12
CA LEU A 313 -20.47 9.07 2.75
C LEU A 313 -19.92 9.48 1.38
N ASP A 314 -20.50 10.55 0.84
CA ASP A 314 -20.13 11.13 -0.46
C ASP A 314 -20.14 10.11 -1.61
N ARG A 315 -21.26 9.40 -1.78
CA ARG A 315 -21.45 8.36 -2.81
C ARG A 315 -20.35 7.27 -2.74
N ASP A 316 -20.10 6.76 -1.53
CA ASP A 316 -19.13 5.70 -1.24
C ASP A 316 -17.67 6.06 -1.56
N THR A 317 -17.32 7.34 -1.45
CA THR A 317 -15.94 7.83 -1.62
C THR A 317 -15.22 8.12 -0.30
N LYS A 318 -15.97 8.27 0.80
CA LYS A 318 -15.41 8.47 2.14
C LYS A 318 -15.95 7.44 3.13
N ILE A 319 -15.08 6.96 4.02
CA ILE A 319 -15.48 6.22 5.22
C ILE A 319 -15.32 7.15 6.42
N VAL A 320 -16.37 7.29 7.21
CA VAL A 320 -16.44 8.16 8.39
C VAL A 320 -16.79 7.33 9.62
N ALA A 321 -16.22 7.67 10.76
CA ALA A 321 -16.53 7.05 12.04
C ALA A 321 -17.96 7.41 12.47
N SER A 322 -18.77 6.38 12.79
CA SER A 322 -20.12 6.57 13.34
C SER A 322 -20.16 6.46 14.87
N CYS A 323 -19.08 6.00 15.49
CA CYS A 323 -18.88 5.92 16.93
C CYS A 323 -17.42 6.27 17.27
N SER A 324 -17.16 6.71 18.50
CA SER A 324 -15.78 6.84 18.99
C SER A 324 -15.18 5.47 19.32
N GLY A 325 -13.86 5.34 19.22
CA GLY A 325 -13.16 4.11 19.62
C GLY A 325 -11.91 3.82 18.80
N ARG A 326 -11.48 2.56 18.76
CA ARG A 326 -10.27 2.14 18.05
C ARG A 326 -10.56 1.85 16.57
N PRO A 327 -9.89 2.52 15.62
CA PRO A 327 -10.03 2.19 14.21
C PRO A 327 -9.25 0.90 13.88
N MET A 328 -9.84 0.05 13.06
CA MET A 328 -9.28 -1.21 12.60
C MET A 328 -9.43 -1.34 11.10
N LEU A 329 -8.37 -1.82 10.44
CA LEU A 329 -8.36 -2.16 9.02
C LEU A 329 -8.12 -3.67 8.87
N ARG A 330 -9.08 -4.39 8.29
CA ARG A 330 -8.93 -5.82 7.97
C ARG A 330 -9.48 -6.10 6.58
N ASN A 331 -8.65 -6.63 5.69
CA ASN A 331 -9.06 -7.01 4.32
C ASN A 331 -9.77 -5.87 3.54
N GLY A 332 -9.35 -4.61 3.73
CA GLY A 332 -9.98 -3.43 3.10
C GLY A 332 -11.31 -2.99 3.71
N MET A 333 -11.70 -3.60 4.84
CA MET A 333 -12.83 -3.15 5.66
C MET A 333 -12.31 -2.29 6.81
N VAL A 334 -12.84 -1.08 6.90
CA VAL A 334 -12.54 -0.14 7.99
C VAL A 334 -13.67 -0.19 9.01
N SER A 335 -13.35 -0.49 10.26
CA SER A 335 -14.30 -0.53 11.37
C SER A 335 -13.78 0.27 12.55
N VAL A 336 -14.67 0.82 13.37
CA VAL A 336 -14.34 1.41 14.67
C VAL A 336 -14.98 0.55 15.75
N LEU A 337 -14.16 0.12 16.71
CA LEU A 337 -14.64 -0.67 17.84
C LEU A 337 -14.58 0.20 19.11
N PRO A 338 -15.71 0.43 19.80
CA PRO A 338 -15.74 1.15 21.07
C PRO A 338 -15.29 0.26 22.25
N LEU A 339 -14.46 -0.76 21.99
CA LEU A 339 -13.99 -1.73 22.97
C LEU A 339 -12.50 -2.02 22.75
N LEU A 340 -11.71 -1.83 23.79
CA LEU A 340 -10.31 -2.23 23.87
C LEU A 340 -10.19 -3.53 24.66
N VAL A 341 -9.75 -4.60 24.01
CA VAL A 341 -9.47 -5.88 24.69
C VAL A 341 -7.97 -6.05 24.90
N ILE A 342 -7.56 -6.18 26.15
CA ILE A 342 -6.18 -6.47 26.55
C ILE A 342 -6.11 -7.94 26.93
N PRO A 343 -5.39 -8.77 26.14
CA PRO A 343 -5.44 -10.22 26.30
C PRO A 343 -4.72 -10.73 27.56
N GLY A 344 -3.83 -9.92 28.15
CA GLY A 344 -3.05 -10.27 29.33
C GLY A 344 -3.11 -9.17 30.39
N ASP A 345 -2.04 -9.07 31.17
CA ASP A 345 -1.90 -8.10 32.25
C ASP A 345 -1.57 -6.71 31.70
N VAL A 346 -2.01 -5.68 32.41
CA VAL A 346 -1.54 -4.31 32.25
C VAL A 346 -0.32 -4.17 33.16
N ASN A 347 0.84 -3.98 32.56
CA ASN A 347 2.15 -3.95 33.20
C ASN A 347 2.96 -2.71 32.72
N PRO A 348 4.18 -2.47 33.24
CA PRO A 348 4.98 -1.33 32.80
C PRO A 348 5.32 -1.34 31.29
N GLU A 349 5.32 -2.49 30.61
CA GLU A 349 5.52 -2.58 29.16
C GLU A 349 4.27 -2.19 28.36
N THR A 350 3.08 -2.41 28.91
CA THR A 350 1.84 -1.89 28.29
C THR A 350 1.70 -0.38 28.51
N GLY A 351 2.22 0.11 29.64
CA GLY A 351 2.02 1.48 30.11
C GLY A 351 0.62 1.72 30.66
N ASN A 352 0.36 2.98 30.99
CA ASN A 352 -0.97 3.46 31.32
C ASN A 352 -1.90 3.36 30.10
N ILE A 353 -3.20 3.24 30.36
CA ILE A 353 -4.21 3.11 29.32
C ILE A 353 -5.18 4.26 29.44
N ASN A 354 -5.41 4.96 28.34
CA ASN A 354 -6.47 5.93 28.19
C ASN A 354 -7.25 5.60 26.91
N PHE A 355 -8.55 5.33 27.03
CA PHE A 355 -9.36 4.87 25.91
C PHE A 355 -10.78 5.45 25.91
N ASN A 356 -11.17 6.02 24.76
CA ASN A 356 -12.50 6.57 24.52
C ASN A 356 -13.52 5.48 24.17
N GLY A 357 -13.81 4.60 25.13
CA GLY A 357 -14.75 3.50 25.01
C GLY A 357 -14.58 2.50 26.16
N ASP A 358 -15.09 1.29 25.97
CA ASP A 358 -15.00 0.22 26.96
C ASP A 358 -13.60 -0.40 26.98
N VAL A 359 -13.13 -0.82 28.16
CA VAL A 359 -11.85 -1.50 28.32
C VAL A 359 -12.07 -2.84 29.00
N HIS A 360 -11.66 -3.93 28.35
CA HIS A 360 -11.71 -5.27 28.91
C HIS A 360 -10.30 -5.86 29.04
N ILE A 361 -9.86 -6.01 30.28
CA ILE A 361 -8.58 -6.57 30.67
C ILE A 361 -8.81 -8.02 31.09
N LYS A 362 -8.28 -8.96 30.31
CA LYS A 362 -8.37 -10.40 30.62
C LYS A 362 -7.41 -10.83 31.73
N GLY A 363 -6.35 -10.07 31.96
CA GLY A 363 -5.40 -10.27 33.04
C GLY A 363 -5.65 -9.37 34.26
N SER A 364 -4.58 -9.09 34.98
CA SER A 364 -4.51 -8.20 36.15
C SER A 364 -3.98 -6.82 35.78
N VAL A 365 -4.24 -5.82 36.61
CA VAL A 365 -3.58 -4.50 36.55
C VAL A 365 -2.52 -4.44 37.62
N MET A 366 -1.27 -4.26 37.21
CA MET A 366 -0.09 -4.27 38.09
C MET A 366 0.16 -2.90 38.74
N ASP A 367 1.15 -2.87 39.62
CA ASP A 367 1.42 -1.76 40.52
C ASP A 367 1.73 -0.44 39.79
N ASN A 368 1.19 0.64 40.33
CA ASN A 368 1.37 2.03 39.89
C ASN A 368 0.86 2.36 38.47
N LEU A 369 -0.01 1.51 37.90
CA LEU A 369 -0.59 1.75 36.58
C LEU A 369 -1.95 2.43 36.68
N LYS A 370 -2.25 3.21 35.65
CA LYS A 370 -3.51 3.94 35.50
C LYS A 370 -4.27 3.45 34.27
N VAL A 371 -5.56 3.17 34.44
CA VAL A 371 -6.49 2.85 33.35
C VAL A 371 -7.66 3.81 33.40
N ILE A 372 -7.87 4.55 32.32
CA ILE A 372 -8.96 5.50 32.14
C ILE A 372 -9.80 5.06 30.95
N ALA A 373 -11.12 4.97 31.15
CA ALA A 373 -12.09 4.63 30.14
C ALA A 373 -13.26 5.60 30.13
N ASP A 374 -13.70 6.04 28.94
CA ASP A 374 -14.96 6.77 28.79
C ASP A 374 -16.19 5.86 28.88
N GLY A 375 -16.02 4.54 28.71
CA GLY A 375 -17.06 3.53 28.87
C GLY A 375 -16.88 2.71 30.14
N ASP A 376 -17.23 1.43 30.06
CA ASP A 376 -17.10 0.47 31.16
C ASP A 376 -15.68 -0.11 31.26
N ILE A 377 -15.25 -0.49 32.46
CA ILE A 377 -14.00 -1.26 32.68
C ILE A 377 -14.33 -2.65 33.23
N ILE A 378 -13.85 -3.68 32.56
CA ILE A 378 -13.96 -5.08 33.00
C ILE A 378 -12.55 -5.62 33.24
N VAL A 379 -12.27 -6.08 34.46
CA VAL A 379 -11.01 -6.72 34.83
C VAL A 379 -11.27 -8.14 35.31
N SER A 380 -10.74 -9.11 34.57
CA SER A 380 -10.87 -10.54 34.92
C SER A 380 -9.91 -10.97 36.02
N GLY A 381 -8.75 -10.30 36.15
CA GLY A 381 -7.72 -10.57 37.15
C GLY A 381 -7.78 -9.66 38.39
N ASN A 382 -6.64 -9.51 39.05
CA ASN A 382 -6.50 -8.67 40.24
C ASN A 382 -6.17 -7.22 39.86
N VAL A 383 -6.41 -6.29 40.79
CA VAL A 383 -6.02 -4.89 40.68
C VAL A 383 -5.13 -4.58 41.87
N LEU A 384 -3.84 -4.31 41.61
CA LEU A 384 -2.80 -4.18 42.62
C LEU A 384 -2.17 -2.79 42.52
N GLN A 385 -2.23 -2.02 43.61
CA GLN A 385 -1.66 -0.67 43.70
C GLN A 385 -1.93 0.21 42.46
N ALA A 386 -3.14 0.13 41.90
CA ALA A 386 -3.46 0.76 40.62
C ALA A 386 -4.62 1.76 40.74
N ASN A 387 -4.79 2.56 39.70
CA ASN A 387 -5.86 3.56 39.61
C ASN A 387 -6.76 3.27 38.40
N LEU A 388 -8.00 2.88 38.64
CA LEU A 388 -9.02 2.64 37.60
C LEU A 388 -10.06 3.73 37.64
N ILE A 389 -10.27 4.41 36.51
CA ILE A 389 -11.25 5.49 36.36
C ILE A 389 -12.11 5.19 35.14
N ALA A 390 -13.41 4.97 35.35
CA ALA A 390 -14.39 4.77 34.30
C ALA A 390 -15.49 5.81 34.41
N LYS A 391 -15.94 6.40 33.29
CA LYS A 391 -17.21 7.15 33.29
C LYS A 391 -18.41 6.20 33.36
N GLY A 392 -18.25 4.97 32.86
CA GLY A 392 -19.20 3.87 33.01
C GLY A 392 -18.94 3.02 34.26
N SER A 393 -19.54 1.84 34.28
CA SER A 393 -19.45 0.87 35.38
C SER A 393 -18.11 0.12 35.39
N ILE A 394 -17.73 -0.41 36.56
CA ILE A 394 -16.51 -1.22 36.72
C ILE A 394 -16.86 -2.59 37.28
N ASP A 395 -16.45 -3.66 36.59
CA ASP A 395 -16.57 -5.05 37.08
C ASP A 395 -15.18 -5.68 37.25
N ILE A 396 -14.88 -6.07 38.49
CA ILE A 396 -13.60 -6.69 38.86
C ILE A 396 -13.87 -8.08 39.44
N ALA A 397 -13.47 -9.09 38.67
CA ALA A 397 -13.63 -10.49 39.07
C ALA A 397 -12.61 -10.94 40.13
N GLY A 398 -11.41 -10.36 40.14
CA GLY A 398 -10.34 -10.67 41.10
C GLY A 398 -10.40 -9.86 42.40
N ASN A 399 -9.24 -9.68 43.02
CA ASN A 399 -9.06 -8.92 44.26
C ASN A 399 -8.57 -7.51 43.98
N ILE A 400 -9.00 -6.55 44.80
CA ILE A 400 -8.54 -5.16 44.78
C ILE A 400 -7.65 -4.94 45.99
N ILE A 401 -6.39 -4.57 45.79
CA ILE A 401 -5.42 -4.37 46.88
C ILE A 401 -4.72 -3.03 46.69
N SER A 402 -4.72 -2.19 47.73
CA SER A 402 -4.03 -0.90 47.77
C SER A 402 -4.35 0.03 46.60
N SER A 403 -5.56 -0.04 46.05
CA SER A 403 -5.93 0.59 44.77
C SER A 403 -7.01 1.66 44.94
N LYS A 404 -7.10 2.56 43.96
CA LYS A 404 -8.18 3.56 43.84
C LYS A 404 -9.05 3.23 42.63
N ILE A 405 -10.34 3.00 42.88
CA ILE A 405 -11.32 2.63 41.85
C ILE A 405 -12.44 3.68 41.85
N THR A 406 -12.69 4.30 40.70
CA THR A 406 -13.72 5.32 40.53
C THR A 406 -14.56 5.00 39.31
N ALA A 407 -15.85 4.72 39.51
CA ALA A 407 -16.86 4.56 38.46
C ALA A 407 -17.82 5.75 38.48
N GLY A 408 -18.11 6.29 37.31
CA GLY A 408 -18.88 7.52 37.16
C GLY A 408 -18.05 8.79 37.39
N THR A 409 -18.70 9.92 37.24
CA THR A 409 -18.08 11.24 37.37
C THR A 409 -18.50 11.94 38.65
N ALA A 410 -17.59 12.71 39.26
CA ALA A 410 -17.91 13.65 40.33
C ALA A 410 -18.56 13.06 41.60
N VAL A 411 -18.40 11.74 41.86
CA VAL A 411 -19.05 11.02 42.98
C VAL A 411 -18.96 11.74 44.33
N ILE A 412 -17.74 12.10 44.75
CA ILE A 412 -17.51 12.79 46.02
C ILE A 412 -18.11 14.20 45.98
N ASN A 413 -17.99 14.87 44.83
CA ASN A 413 -18.53 16.20 44.68
C ASN A 413 -20.05 16.17 44.89
N ASN A 414 -20.74 15.27 44.19
CA ASN A 414 -22.20 15.11 44.23
C ASN A 414 -22.73 14.69 45.59
N LEU A 415 -22.16 13.64 46.19
CA LEU A 415 -22.64 13.10 47.48
C LEU A 415 -22.26 13.94 48.69
N CYS A 416 -21.03 14.46 48.70
CA CYS A 416 -20.43 14.94 49.93
C CYS A 416 -20.30 16.45 49.92
N ILE A 417 -19.84 17.02 48.81
CA ILE A 417 -19.49 18.44 48.74
C ILE A 417 -20.72 19.29 48.42
N LEU A 418 -21.50 18.93 47.38
CA LEU A 418 -22.70 19.67 46.97
C LEU A 418 -23.73 19.85 48.10
N PRO A 419 -24.06 18.84 48.93
CA PRO A 419 -25.04 19.02 50.00
C PRO A 419 -24.54 19.95 51.11
N ILE A 420 -23.22 19.93 51.38
CA ILE A 420 -22.61 20.84 52.35
C ILE A 420 -22.57 22.26 51.78
N ILE A 421 -22.18 22.42 50.51
CA ILE A 421 -22.16 23.71 49.82
C ILE A 421 -23.55 24.33 49.75
N LYS A 422 -24.60 23.55 49.45
CA LYS A 422 -25.99 24.04 49.44
C LYS A 422 -26.39 24.55 50.83
N GLN A 423 -26.05 23.83 51.90
CA GLN A 423 -26.29 24.30 53.27
C GLN A 423 -25.52 25.57 53.62
N VAL A 424 -24.26 25.69 53.17
CA VAL A 424 -23.48 26.92 53.33
C VAL A 424 -24.13 28.06 52.56
N LEU A 425 -24.57 27.82 51.32
CA LEU A 425 -25.25 28.81 50.49
C LEU A 425 -26.54 29.31 51.16
N ASP A 426 -27.31 28.45 51.80
CA ASP A 426 -28.51 28.84 52.54
C ASP A 426 -28.19 29.81 53.67
N ILE A 427 -27.12 29.55 54.44
CA ILE A 427 -26.67 30.46 55.52
C ILE A 427 -26.18 31.78 54.93
N VAL A 428 -25.34 31.72 53.89
CA VAL A 428 -24.81 32.89 53.18
C VAL A 428 -25.95 33.73 52.55
N ASN A 429 -27.00 33.10 52.03
CA ASN A 429 -28.18 33.79 51.49
C ASN A 429 -28.96 34.53 52.58
N ASN A 430 -29.15 33.90 53.74
CA ASN A 430 -29.80 34.55 54.88
C ASN A 430 -28.98 35.74 55.36
N ASP A 431 -27.66 35.58 55.51
CA ASP A 431 -26.78 36.68 55.93
C ASP A 431 -26.74 37.80 54.87
N PHE A 432 -26.79 37.46 53.58
CA PHE A 432 -26.91 38.44 52.49
C PHE A 432 -28.22 39.22 52.56
N PHE A 433 -29.34 38.54 52.81
CA PHE A 433 -30.64 39.19 52.97
C PHE A 433 -30.65 40.11 54.19
N ASP A 434 -30.16 39.64 55.33
CA ASP A 434 -30.04 40.43 56.55
C ASP A 434 -29.14 41.66 56.35
N ALA A 435 -28.08 41.53 55.56
CA ALA A 435 -27.18 42.64 55.23
C ALA A 435 -27.79 43.70 54.30
N ASN A 436 -28.82 43.34 53.53
CA ASN A 436 -29.50 44.24 52.57
C ASN A 436 -30.94 44.59 52.97
N SER A 437 -31.40 44.16 54.15
CA SER A 437 -32.77 44.36 54.60
C SER A 437 -33.00 45.79 55.12
N GLU A 438 -34.05 46.43 54.62
CA GLU A 438 -34.52 47.74 55.11
C GLU A 438 -35.02 47.67 56.57
N VAL A 439 -35.43 46.49 57.06
CA VAL A 439 -35.84 46.27 58.47
C VAL A 439 -34.69 46.61 59.43
N TRP A 440 -33.46 46.37 58.99
CA TRP A 440 -32.24 46.76 59.68
C TRP A 440 -31.74 48.08 59.09
N LEU A 441 -32.49 49.18 59.24
CA LEU A 441 -32.24 50.56 58.72
C LEU A 441 -30.82 51.14 58.95
N SER A 442 -29.89 50.39 59.52
CA SER A 442 -28.47 50.72 59.73
C SER A 442 -27.49 49.57 59.49
N GLY A 443 -27.91 48.56 58.72
CA GLY A 443 -27.08 47.49 58.18
C GLY A 443 -26.83 46.30 59.11
N TYR A 444 -26.23 45.26 58.52
CA TYR A 444 -25.85 43.97 59.13
C TYR A 444 -25.20 44.10 60.53
N ARG A 445 -24.43 45.16 60.74
CA ARG A 445 -23.73 45.44 62.00
C ARG A 445 -24.67 45.59 63.20
N LYS A 446 -25.76 46.35 63.07
CA LYS A 446 -26.72 46.53 64.17
C LYS A 446 -27.56 45.28 64.43
N MET A 447 -27.76 44.44 63.42
CA MET A 447 -28.39 43.13 63.60
C MET A 447 -27.50 42.22 64.45
N MET A 448 -26.20 42.11 64.14
CA MET A 448 -25.25 41.32 64.94
C MET A 448 -25.20 41.78 66.40
N GLU A 449 -25.30 43.08 66.64
CA GLU A 449 -25.36 43.66 67.99
C GLU A 449 -26.69 43.35 68.71
N ARG A 450 -27.82 43.31 67.99
CA ARG A 450 -29.16 43.06 68.56
C ARG A 450 -29.52 41.58 68.72
N HIS A 451 -28.92 40.70 67.92
CA HIS A 451 -29.17 39.25 67.92
C HIS A 451 -27.88 38.42 67.91
N PRO A 452 -27.00 38.58 68.92
CA PRO A 452 -25.69 37.93 68.96
C PRO A 452 -25.77 36.40 69.03
N VAL A 453 -26.83 35.84 69.64
CA VAL A 453 -27.05 34.39 69.75
C VAL A 453 -27.36 33.77 68.38
N MET A 454 -28.22 34.41 67.59
CA MET A 454 -28.58 33.93 66.25
C MET A 454 -27.37 33.92 65.30
N TYR A 455 -26.53 34.97 65.37
CA TYR A 455 -25.30 35.04 64.59
C TYR A 455 -24.26 34.01 65.03
N SER A 456 -24.09 33.80 66.35
CA SER A 456 -23.15 32.81 66.86
C SER A 456 -23.55 31.37 66.50
N GLU A 457 -24.85 31.06 66.50
CA GLU A 457 -25.39 29.76 66.05
C GLU A 457 -25.12 29.50 64.55
N ARG A 458 -25.39 30.48 63.68
CA ARG A 458 -25.09 30.36 62.24
C ARG A 458 -23.61 30.15 61.99
N ARG A 459 -22.76 30.89 62.72
CA ARG A 459 -21.31 30.78 62.62
C ARG A 459 -20.80 29.42 63.07
N GLN A 460 -21.24 28.91 64.21
CA GLN A 460 -20.88 27.56 64.67
C GLN A 460 -21.32 26.49 63.66
N ARG A 461 -22.49 26.66 63.04
CA ARG A 461 -22.97 25.76 62.00
C ARG A 461 -22.08 25.78 60.76
N ILE A 462 -21.65 26.97 60.30
CA ILE A 462 -20.69 27.10 59.20
C ILE A 462 -19.35 26.47 59.55
N GLU A 463 -18.81 26.71 60.75
CA GLU A 463 -17.54 26.12 61.20
C GLU A 463 -17.60 24.58 61.18
N GLY A 464 -18.73 24.00 61.59
CA GLY A 464 -19.00 22.57 61.48
C GLY A 464 -19.02 22.07 60.02
N LEU A 465 -19.77 22.74 59.14
CA LEU A 465 -19.88 22.39 57.72
C LEU A 465 -18.52 22.50 57.00
N VAL A 466 -17.74 23.54 57.30
CA VAL A 466 -16.37 23.75 56.76
C VAL A 466 -15.45 22.63 57.20
N LYS A 467 -15.52 22.21 58.47
CA LYS A 467 -14.71 21.09 58.98
C LYS A 467 -15.05 19.80 58.24
N ASP A 468 -16.34 19.50 58.08
CA ASP A 468 -16.81 18.31 57.36
C ASP A 468 -16.38 18.35 55.88
N MET A 469 -16.52 19.50 55.22
CA MET A 469 -16.11 19.67 53.82
C MET A 469 -14.60 19.50 53.65
N LYS A 470 -13.77 20.08 54.54
CA LYS A 470 -12.30 19.86 54.53
C LYS A 470 -11.95 18.37 54.66
N CYS A 471 -12.68 17.64 55.50
CA CYS A 471 -12.50 16.21 55.64
C CYS A 471 -12.88 15.41 54.39
N MET A 472 -13.81 15.88 53.55
CA MET A 472 -14.19 15.19 52.31
C MET A 472 -13.37 15.67 51.10
N ALA A 473 -12.96 16.95 51.09
CA ALA A 473 -12.24 17.57 50.00
C ALA A 473 -10.91 16.87 49.67
N ARG A 474 -10.26 16.26 50.67
CA ARG A 474 -9.05 15.42 50.49
C ARG A 474 -9.25 14.18 49.61
N LEU A 475 -10.48 13.82 49.28
CA LEU A 475 -10.80 12.71 48.39
C LEU A 475 -11.04 13.16 46.93
N LEU A 476 -11.25 14.47 46.71
CA LEU A 476 -11.54 15.05 45.39
C LEU A 476 -10.34 14.94 44.45
N PRO A 477 -10.58 14.95 43.13
CA PRO A 477 -9.54 15.26 42.14
C PRO A 477 -8.89 16.63 42.41
N ASP A 478 -7.65 16.82 41.95
CA ASP A 478 -6.86 18.02 42.25
C ASP A 478 -7.52 19.32 41.77
N GLU A 479 -8.14 19.32 40.59
CA GLU A 479 -8.82 20.50 40.02
C GLU A 479 -10.03 20.93 40.88
N ASP A 480 -10.90 19.98 41.23
CA ASP A 480 -12.05 20.20 42.11
C ASP A 480 -11.60 20.64 43.51
N TYR A 481 -10.52 20.04 44.02
CA TYR A 481 -9.96 20.38 45.31
C TYR A 481 -9.50 21.84 45.37
N VAL A 482 -8.84 22.35 44.33
CA VAL A 482 -8.37 23.75 44.27
C VAL A 482 -9.54 24.73 44.32
N LEU A 483 -10.58 24.49 43.51
CA LEU A 483 -11.80 25.31 43.50
C LEU A 483 -12.48 25.33 44.88
N ILE A 484 -12.69 24.15 45.47
CA ILE A 484 -13.32 24.01 46.78
C ILE A 484 -12.48 24.64 47.88
N LYS A 485 -11.17 24.45 47.87
CA LYS A 485 -10.25 25.07 48.83
C LYS A 485 -10.37 26.59 48.80
N GLY A 486 -10.43 27.20 47.62
CA GLY A 486 -10.60 28.65 47.48
C GLY A 486 -11.95 29.18 48.00
N ILE A 487 -13.02 28.39 47.92
CA ILE A 487 -14.32 28.72 48.54
C ILE A 487 -14.22 28.59 50.07
N LEU A 488 -13.60 27.52 50.56
CA LEU A 488 -13.44 27.25 52.00
C LEU A 488 -12.59 28.30 52.72
N GLU A 489 -11.53 28.79 52.07
CA GLU A 489 -10.68 29.86 52.60
C GLU A 489 -11.47 31.18 52.72
N GLU A 490 -12.26 31.53 51.71
CA GLU A 490 -13.10 32.73 51.73
C GLU A 490 -14.19 32.65 52.82
N ILE A 491 -14.85 31.50 52.97
CA ILE A 491 -15.79 31.25 54.08
C ILE A 491 -15.08 31.41 55.42
N SER A 492 -13.89 30.83 55.58
CA SER A 492 -13.13 30.90 56.83
C SER A 492 -12.74 32.33 57.20
N ILE A 493 -12.42 33.17 56.21
CA ILE A 493 -12.09 34.58 56.41
C ILE A 493 -13.33 35.39 56.81
N ILE A 494 -14.45 35.22 56.08
CA ILE A 494 -15.68 35.97 56.33
C ILE A 494 -16.24 35.64 57.72
N TYR A 495 -16.26 34.37 58.09
CA TYR A 495 -16.84 33.89 59.35
C TYR A 495 -15.81 33.74 60.48
N ALA A 496 -14.65 34.39 60.38
CA ALA A 496 -13.63 34.39 61.43
C ALA A 496 -14.11 35.14 62.70
N ALA A 497 -13.56 34.77 63.87
CA ALA A 497 -13.88 35.41 65.13
C ALA A 497 -13.51 36.90 65.12
N GLY A 498 -14.48 37.77 65.44
CA GLY A 498 -14.25 39.21 65.54
C GLY A 498 -14.25 39.97 64.22
N ASN A 499 -14.47 39.29 63.08
CA ASN A 499 -14.52 39.97 61.78
C ASN A 499 -15.87 40.69 61.56
N LEU A 500 -15.79 41.94 61.10
CA LEU A 500 -16.95 42.71 60.63
C LEU A 500 -17.28 42.28 59.20
N VAL A 501 -18.29 41.43 59.06
CA VAL A 501 -18.73 40.93 57.76
C VAL A 501 -19.28 42.07 56.89
N ASN A 502 -18.74 42.20 55.68
CA ASN A 502 -19.18 43.18 54.68
C ASN A 502 -20.15 42.55 53.67
N ALA A 503 -21.25 43.24 53.36
CA ALA A 503 -22.24 42.83 52.35
C ALA A 503 -21.60 42.54 50.98
N GLY A 504 -20.56 43.28 50.58
CA GLY A 504 -19.81 43.03 49.35
C GLY A 504 -18.99 41.73 49.37
N GLN A 505 -18.46 41.34 50.53
CA GLN A 505 -17.77 40.05 50.70
C GLN A 505 -18.77 38.88 50.62
N ILE A 506 -19.92 39.01 51.30
CA ILE A 506 -21.00 38.01 51.21
C ILE A 506 -21.48 37.88 49.75
N LYS A 507 -21.66 39.00 49.04
CA LYS A 507 -22.10 39.00 47.62
C LYS A 507 -21.12 38.24 46.72
N ARG A 508 -19.81 38.44 46.89
CA ARG A 508 -18.77 37.74 46.12
C ARG A 508 -18.76 36.24 46.43
N LEU A 509 -18.75 35.88 47.70
CA LEU A 509 -18.79 34.48 48.13
C LEU A 509 -20.04 33.78 47.58
N LYS A 510 -21.21 34.41 47.70
CA LYS A 510 -22.46 33.91 47.13
C LYS A 510 -22.34 33.67 45.62
N GLY A 511 -21.81 34.64 44.87
CA GLY A 511 -21.61 34.50 43.42
C GLY A 511 -20.72 33.31 43.06
N ARG A 512 -19.58 33.15 43.75
CA ARG A 512 -18.67 32.02 43.54
C ARG A 512 -19.29 30.68 43.88
N ILE A 513 -20.04 30.59 44.98
CA ILE A 513 -20.75 29.35 45.34
C ILE A 513 -21.82 29.02 44.28
N GLN A 514 -22.57 30.03 43.80
CA GLN A 514 -23.59 29.83 42.77
C GLN A 514 -22.99 29.41 41.43
N GLU A 515 -21.87 30.01 41.03
CA GLU A 515 -21.11 29.64 39.83
C GLU A 515 -20.59 28.20 39.93
N TYR A 516 -20.01 27.83 41.07
CA TYR A 516 -19.56 26.46 41.33
C TYR A 516 -20.71 25.44 41.21
N LEU A 517 -21.87 25.75 41.81
CA LEU A 517 -23.05 24.90 41.71
C LEU A 517 -23.57 24.79 40.28
N ALA A 518 -23.61 25.89 39.53
CA ALA A 518 -24.08 25.91 38.14
C ALA A 518 -23.19 25.07 37.21
N ASN A 519 -21.88 25.19 37.36
CA ASN A 519 -20.90 24.44 36.57
C ASN A 519 -20.89 22.94 36.92
N THR A 520 -21.19 22.58 38.17
CA THR A 520 -21.25 21.18 38.60
C THR A 520 -22.55 20.51 38.16
N LEU A 521 -23.70 21.20 38.27
CA LEU A 521 -25.01 20.64 37.92
C LEU A 521 -25.22 20.43 36.42
N SER A 522 -24.41 21.05 35.57
CA SER A 522 -24.44 20.85 34.12
C SER A 522 -23.65 19.61 33.67
N ALA A 523 -22.92 18.96 34.59
CA ALA A 523 -22.23 17.70 34.37
C ALA A 523 -23.04 16.53 34.98
N GLU A 524 -24.20 16.20 34.40
CA GLU A 524 -24.94 14.99 34.80
C GLU A 524 -24.19 13.76 34.28
N GLY A 525 -23.53 13.04 35.19
CA GLY A 525 -23.02 11.70 34.95
C GLY A 525 -24.12 10.67 35.11
N GLY A 526 -24.13 9.63 34.28
CA GLY A 526 -25.03 8.49 34.48
C GLY A 526 -24.66 7.68 35.73
N ASP A 527 -25.61 6.86 36.20
CA ASP A 527 -25.38 5.88 37.25
C ASP A 527 -24.35 4.84 36.76
N ALA A 528 -23.25 4.73 37.49
CA ALA A 528 -22.17 3.80 37.20
C ALA A 528 -21.88 2.93 38.42
N ASP A 529 -22.07 1.63 38.26
CA ASP A 529 -21.94 0.67 39.35
C ASP A 529 -20.50 0.15 39.47
N ILE A 530 -20.14 -0.32 40.67
CA ILE A 530 -18.94 -1.15 40.87
C ILE A 530 -19.35 -2.53 41.38
N ARG A 531 -18.88 -3.58 40.69
CA ARG A 531 -18.98 -4.97 41.13
C ARG A 531 -17.59 -5.48 41.48
N LEU A 532 -17.44 -5.98 42.72
CA LEU A 532 -16.19 -6.52 43.21
C LEU A 532 -16.40 -7.75 44.08
N ARG A 533 -15.36 -8.58 44.25
CA ARG A 533 -15.41 -9.73 45.16
C ARG A 533 -14.72 -9.49 46.49
N TYR A 534 -13.60 -8.79 46.49
CA TYR A 534 -12.80 -8.51 47.69
C TYR A 534 -11.97 -7.24 47.49
N ALA A 535 -11.87 -6.43 48.55
CA ALA A 535 -11.01 -5.25 48.56
C ALA A 535 -10.24 -5.11 49.87
N GLN A 536 -8.99 -4.63 49.77
CA GLN A 536 -8.10 -4.40 50.89
C GLN A 536 -7.32 -3.10 50.73
N ASN A 537 -7.24 -2.29 51.78
CA ASN A 537 -6.46 -1.03 51.81
C ASN A 537 -6.76 -0.10 50.63
N SER A 538 -8.01 -0.10 50.15
CA SER A 538 -8.38 0.53 48.88
C SER A 538 -9.41 1.64 49.08
N ILE A 539 -9.59 2.46 48.05
CA ILE A 539 -10.65 3.48 47.98
C ILE A 539 -11.52 3.16 46.77
N ILE A 540 -12.81 2.96 46.99
CA ILE A 540 -13.76 2.54 45.95
C ILE A 540 -14.94 3.52 45.93
N GLN A 541 -15.21 4.10 44.77
CA GLN A 541 -16.17 5.18 44.59
C GLN A 541 -17.04 4.95 43.35
N ALA A 542 -18.36 5.05 43.49
CA ALA A 542 -19.31 4.82 42.40
C ALA A 542 -20.43 5.87 42.40
N SER A 543 -20.81 6.37 41.20
CA SER A 543 -22.00 7.21 41.04
C SER A 543 -23.29 6.43 41.22
N GLY A 544 -23.26 5.10 41.07
CA GLY A 544 -24.39 4.20 41.29
C GLY A 544 -24.20 3.31 42.54
N ASP A 545 -24.45 2.02 42.36
CA ASP A 545 -24.37 1.01 43.41
C ASP A 545 -22.96 0.41 43.53
N ILE A 546 -22.57 0.03 44.74
CA ILE A 546 -21.39 -0.81 44.98
C ILE A 546 -21.84 -2.18 45.50
N LEU A 547 -21.59 -3.21 44.68
CA LEU A 547 -21.96 -4.59 44.94
C LEU A 547 -20.73 -5.43 45.28
N VAL A 548 -20.66 -5.87 46.53
CA VAL A 548 -19.61 -6.79 47.01
C VAL A 548 -20.13 -8.22 46.97
N LEU A 549 -19.70 -8.97 45.96
CA LEU A 549 -20.19 -10.31 45.64
C LEU A 549 -19.47 -11.42 46.44
N GLY A 550 -18.33 -11.11 47.04
CA GLY A 550 -17.40 -12.11 47.60
C GLY A 550 -17.18 -12.00 49.10
N ARG A 551 -15.90 -12.06 49.51
CA ARG A 551 -15.51 -12.21 50.92
C ARG A 551 -15.77 -10.95 51.75
N GLY A 552 -15.86 -9.79 51.11
CA GLY A 552 -16.06 -8.52 51.81
C GLY A 552 -14.86 -7.59 51.66
N THR A 553 -14.66 -6.70 52.61
CA THR A 553 -13.64 -5.64 52.53
C THR A 553 -12.86 -5.49 53.84
N TYR A 554 -11.58 -5.12 53.71
CA TYR A 554 -10.65 -4.92 54.82
C TYR A 554 -9.98 -3.55 54.70
N GLN A 555 -10.10 -2.70 55.72
CA GLN A 555 -9.49 -1.36 55.77
C GLN A 555 -9.70 -0.57 54.46
N THR A 556 -10.92 -0.61 53.93
CA THR A 556 -11.26 -0.06 52.61
C THR A 556 -12.33 1.00 52.78
N ASP A 557 -12.13 2.15 52.13
CA ASP A 557 -13.14 3.20 52.08
C ASP A 557 -14.03 2.99 50.86
N ILE A 558 -15.34 2.95 51.08
CA ILE A 558 -16.36 2.68 50.04
C ILE A 558 -17.36 3.82 50.04
N ILE A 559 -17.57 4.44 48.89
CA ILE A 559 -18.49 5.57 48.71
C ILE A 559 -19.40 5.28 47.50
N ALA A 560 -20.71 5.17 47.72
CA ALA A 560 -21.70 4.94 46.67
C ALA A 560 -22.83 5.98 46.75
N GLU A 561 -23.24 6.58 45.62
CA GLU A 561 -24.35 7.55 45.65
C GLU A 561 -25.69 6.90 45.99
N GLU A 562 -25.83 5.62 45.71
CA GLU A 562 -27.08 4.90 45.88
C GLU A 562 -26.97 3.87 47.02
N VAL A 563 -26.54 2.64 46.72
CA VAL A 563 -26.53 1.53 47.66
C VAL A 563 -25.15 0.88 47.77
N ILE A 564 -24.75 0.55 49.01
CA ILE A 564 -23.67 -0.43 49.26
C ILE A 564 -24.30 -1.76 49.66
N ARG A 565 -24.05 -2.82 48.90
CA ARG A 565 -24.62 -4.15 49.16
C ARG A 565 -23.56 -5.24 49.16
N PHE A 566 -23.44 -5.93 50.28
CA PHE A 566 -22.70 -7.18 50.39
C PHE A 566 -23.68 -8.33 50.15
N MET A 567 -23.44 -9.10 49.10
CA MET A 567 -24.40 -10.10 48.62
C MET A 567 -24.42 -11.37 49.47
N LYS A 568 -23.35 -11.66 50.23
CA LYS A 568 -23.28 -12.84 51.08
C LYS A 568 -23.47 -12.46 52.55
N PRO A 569 -24.29 -13.19 53.32
CA PRO A 569 -24.39 -13.02 54.76
C PRO A 569 -23.05 -13.18 55.49
N SER A 570 -22.16 -14.00 54.93
CA SER A 570 -20.81 -14.27 55.44
C SER A 570 -19.77 -13.23 55.02
N SER A 571 -20.11 -12.23 54.20
CA SER A 571 -19.16 -11.19 53.81
C SER A 571 -18.78 -10.34 55.02
N VAL A 572 -17.48 -10.08 55.18
CA VAL A 572 -16.95 -9.33 56.33
C VAL A 572 -16.59 -7.92 55.93
N VAL A 573 -17.00 -6.93 56.73
CA VAL A 573 -16.58 -5.54 56.63
C VAL A 573 -15.71 -5.23 57.84
N LEU A 574 -14.42 -5.06 57.64
CA LEU A 574 -13.45 -4.92 58.72
C LEU A 574 -12.59 -3.68 58.55
N GLY A 575 -12.94 -2.60 59.25
CA GLY A 575 -12.26 -1.31 59.17
C GLY A 575 -12.64 -0.50 57.93
N GLY A 576 -12.13 0.73 57.87
CA GLY A 576 -12.47 1.69 56.81
C GLY A 576 -13.78 2.42 57.04
N THR A 577 -14.15 3.25 56.05
CA THR A 577 -15.34 4.10 56.06
C THR A 577 -16.25 3.78 54.89
N LEU A 578 -17.49 3.39 55.19
CA LEU A 578 -18.52 3.10 54.20
C LEU A 578 -19.57 4.23 54.23
N ILE A 579 -19.79 4.86 53.09
CA ILE A 579 -20.78 5.93 52.90
C ILE A 579 -21.70 5.55 51.75
N ALA A 580 -22.99 5.37 52.04
CA ALA A 580 -24.01 5.18 51.01
C ALA A 580 -24.99 6.37 51.01
N GLY A 581 -25.50 6.75 49.85
CA GLY A 581 -26.56 7.76 49.80
C GLY A 581 -27.83 7.25 50.45
N LYS A 582 -28.37 6.09 50.02
CA LYS A 582 -29.71 5.62 50.43
C LYS A 582 -29.69 4.44 51.40
N ARG A 583 -28.90 3.39 51.13
CA ARG A 583 -28.98 2.16 51.93
C ARG A 583 -27.65 1.41 51.99
N MET A 584 -27.44 0.73 53.12
CA MET A 584 -26.42 -0.31 53.25
C MET A 584 -27.02 -1.64 53.68
N SER A 585 -26.62 -2.71 53.01
CA SER A 585 -26.93 -4.09 53.40
C SER A 585 -25.63 -4.88 53.50
N MET A 586 -25.31 -5.37 54.68
CA MET A 586 -24.01 -5.95 55.02
C MET A 586 -24.13 -7.32 55.68
N GLY A 587 -23.07 -8.12 55.57
CA GLY A 587 -22.94 -9.36 56.33
C GLY A 587 -22.50 -9.09 57.78
N ILE A 588 -21.23 -9.39 58.07
CA ILE A 588 -20.62 -9.23 59.38
C ILE A 588 -19.80 -7.94 59.39
N VAL A 589 -20.08 -7.01 60.30
CA VAL A 589 -19.44 -5.70 60.36
C VAL A 589 -18.71 -5.52 61.69
N GLY A 590 -17.45 -5.08 61.61
CA GLY A 590 -16.56 -4.93 62.74
C GLY A 590 -15.86 -6.23 63.14
N SER A 591 -15.23 -6.23 64.31
CA SER A 591 -14.42 -7.35 64.79
C SER A 591 -14.32 -7.38 66.30
N PRO A 592 -14.20 -8.56 66.94
CA PRO A 592 -13.94 -8.66 68.37
C PRO A 592 -12.58 -8.06 68.78
N TYR A 593 -11.67 -7.83 67.83
CA TYR A 593 -10.31 -7.34 68.06
C TYR A 593 -10.16 -5.81 67.98
N GLY A 594 -11.26 -5.05 68.03
CA GLY A 594 -11.21 -3.59 68.23
C GLY A 594 -10.91 -2.72 66.99
N ILE A 595 -10.96 -3.27 65.77
CA ILE A 595 -10.82 -2.47 64.53
C ILE A 595 -12.08 -1.65 64.26
N THR A 596 -12.04 -0.34 64.49
CA THR A 596 -13.19 0.53 64.29
C THR A 596 -13.65 0.57 62.83
N THR A 597 -14.94 0.35 62.60
CA THR A 597 -15.56 0.40 61.27
C THR A 597 -16.61 1.50 61.24
N HIS A 598 -16.55 2.40 60.25
CA HIS A 598 -17.46 3.54 60.15
C HIS A 598 -18.47 3.30 59.04
N CYS A 599 -19.75 3.41 59.36
CA CYS A 599 -20.86 3.22 58.43
C CYS A 599 -21.77 4.44 58.48
N LYS A 600 -21.91 5.16 57.35
CA LYS A 600 -22.75 6.35 57.23
C LYS A 600 -23.75 6.20 56.09
N VAL A 601 -25.03 6.51 56.35
CA VAL A 601 -26.04 6.73 55.31
C VAL A 601 -26.47 8.19 55.33
N LEU A 602 -26.47 8.82 54.15
CA LEU A 602 -26.75 10.26 54.01
C LEU A 602 -28.24 10.59 53.96
N ASP A 603 -29.06 9.72 53.36
CA ASP A 603 -30.50 9.89 53.29
C ASP A 603 -31.14 9.88 54.70
N LYS A 604 -32.04 10.83 54.93
CA LYS A 604 -32.81 10.97 56.17
C LYS A 604 -33.63 9.72 56.48
N ASN A 605 -34.14 9.07 55.44
CA ASN A 605 -34.93 7.83 55.52
C ASN A 605 -34.10 6.57 55.24
N GLY A 606 -32.77 6.74 55.17
CA GLY A 606 -31.86 5.67 54.84
C GLY A 606 -31.80 4.57 55.90
N LYS A 607 -31.37 3.38 55.47
CA LYS A 607 -31.32 2.18 56.32
C LYS A 607 -29.97 1.50 56.27
N ILE A 608 -29.56 0.94 57.41
CA ILE A 608 -28.39 0.09 57.53
C ILE A 608 -28.85 -1.24 58.09
N ASP A 609 -28.73 -2.28 57.28
CA ASP A 609 -29.03 -3.65 57.64
C ASP A 609 -27.71 -4.43 57.71
N ALA A 610 -27.49 -5.18 58.78
CA ALA A 610 -26.32 -6.04 58.93
C ALA A 610 -26.72 -7.35 59.62
N VAL A 611 -26.15 -8.47 59.18
CA VAL A 611 -26.38 -9.79 59.80
C VAL A 611 -25.79 -9.81 61.22
N ARG A 612 -24.62 -9.21 61.40
CA ARG A 612 -23.96 -9.09 62.71
C ARG A 612 -23.17 -7.78 62.81
N LEU A 613 -23.30 -7.10 63.94
CA LEU A 613 -22.56 -5.90 64.28
C LEU A 613 -21.73 -6.14 65.56
N TYR A 614 -20.44 -5.82 65.51
CA TYR A 614 -19.57 -5.79 66.69
C TYR A 614 -19.53 -4.38 67.31
N SER A 615 -19.17 -4.29 68.60
CA SER A 615 -19.22 -3.07 69.43
C SER A 615 -18.20 -1.98 69.06
N ASN A 616 -17.36 -2.24 68.07
CA ASN A 616 -16.44 -1.28 67.47
C ASN A 616 -16.99 -0.66 66.18
N THR A 617 -18.29 -0.84 65.90
CA THR A 617 -18.92 -0.26 64.73
C THR A 617 -19.55 1.08 65.07
N VAL A 618 -19.17 2.12 64.33
CA VAL A 618 -19.76 3.46 64.43
C VAL A 618 -20.75 3.63 63.30
N ILE A 619 -22.03 3.72 63.64
CA ILE A 619 -23.12 3.91 62.71
C ILE A 619 -23.59 5.37 62.75
N THR A 620 -23.78 5.97 61.59
CA THR A 620 -24.37 7.30 61.44
C THR A 620 -25.49 7.27 60.41
N VAL A 621 -26.71 7.57 60.83
CA VAL A 621 -27.88 7.72 59.94
C VAL A 621 -28.56 9.03 60.28
N ASN A 622 -28.89 9.85 59.28
CA ASN A 622 -29.55 11.15 59.50
C ASN A 622 -28.82 12.03 60.53
N ASN A 623 -27.48 12.11 60.43
CA ASN A 623 -26.58 12.82 61.36
C ASN A 623 -26.66 12.39 62.83
N LYS A 624 -27.35 11.30 63.15
CA LYS A 624 -27.36 10.68 64.48
C LYS A 624 -26.30 9.60 64.53
N ARG A 625 -25.27 9.82 65.35
CA ARG A 625 -24.17 8.87 65.57
C ARG A 625 -24.53 7.92 66.70
N LYS A 626 -24.38 6.62 66.46
CA LYS A 626 -24.50 5.55 67.44
C LYS A 626 -23.24 4.67 67.38
N ILE A 627 -22.63 4.43 68.52
CA ILE A 627 -21.62 3.37 68.68
C ILE A 627 -22.39 2.14 69.16
N VAL A 628 -22.28 1.04 68.41
CA VAL A 628 -22.86 -0.26 68.80
C VAL A 628 -22.11 -0.78 70.02
#